data_AF-A0A452Y4Q0-F1
#
_entry.id   AF-A0A452Y4Q0-F1
#
_cell.length_a   1.000
_cell.length_b   1.000
_cell.length_c   1.000
_cell.angle_alpha   90.00
_cell.angle_beta   90.00
_cell.angle_gamma   90.00
#
_symmetry.space_group_name_H-M   'P 1'
#
loop_
_entity.id
_entity.type
_entity.pdbx_description
1 polymer ?
#
loop_
_entity_poly.entity_id
_entity_poly.type
_entity_poly.pdbx_seq_one_letter_code
_entity_poly.pdbx_strand_id
1 'polypeptide(L)'
;DGTLTTVETLASTAICGIIHSVLGGQPLLIVGVAEPTIIMYTYLYNFAKNQPNLGERLFLAWAGWVCIWTAVMLFLMAMFNAAAALNRFTRFAGELFGMLITILFMQEAIKGMLSEFSVPEGKDQSLPIYQFQWVYINGLLGIIFSMGLLYTALKSRSARSSLYGAGLSYFSM
;
A
#
# COMPACT_ATOMS: atom_id res chain seq x y z
N ASP A 1 -0.92 14.26 12.62
CA ASP A 1 0.04 14.49 13.72
C ASP A 1 1.48 14.01 13.50
N GLY A 2 1.92 13.66 12.27
CA GLY A 2 3.36 13.56 11.95
C GLY A 2 4.20 12.60 12.82
N THR A 3 3.57 11.76 13.64
CA THR A 3 4.21 10.86 14.61
C THR A 3 4.79 9.60 13.96
N LEU A 4 4.51 9.36 12.69
CA LEU A 4 5.08 8.30 11.86
C LEU A 4 5.57 8.92 10.57
N THR A 5 6.88 9.01 10.41
CA THR A 5 7.49 9.59 9.23
C THR A 5 7.65 8.52 8.15
N THR A 6 7.53 8.87 6.87
CA THR A 6 7.68 7.93 5.74
C THR A 6 8.95 7.08 5.84
N VAL A 7 10.05 7.66 6.34
CA VAL A 7 11.33 6.96 6.54
C VAL A 7 11.27 5.86 7.59
N GLU A 8 10.48 6.03 8.66
CA GLU A 8 10.32 5.04 9.72
C GLU A 8 9.48 3.86 9.21
N THR A 9 8.42 4.14 8.45
CA THR A 9 7.62 3.11 7.77
C THR A 9 8.44 2.34 6.75
N LEU A 10 9.27 3.03 5.96
CA LEU A 10 10.18 2.40 4.99
C LEU A 10 11.23 1.54 5.69
N ALA A 11 11.88 2.04 6.75
CA ALA A 11 12.87 1.29 7.51
C ALA A 11 12.26 0.04 8.17
N SER A 12 11.07 0.18 8.77
CA SER A 12 10.34 -0.95 9.36
C SER A 12 9.99 -2.01 8.32
N THR A 13 9.51 -1.59 7.14
CA THR A 13 9.17 -2.52 6.06
C THR A 13 10.41 -3.23 5.51
N ALA A 14 11.52 -2.52 5.35
CA ALA A 14 12.78 -3.08 4.87
C ALA A 14 13.36 -4.11 5.83
N ILE A 15 13.42 -3.80 7.14
CA ILE A 15 13.93 -4.72 8.16
C ILE A 15 13.03 -5.96 8.26
N CYS A 16 11.70 -5.76 8.30
CA CYS A 16 10.74 -6.86 8.32
C CYS A 16 10.87 -7.76 7.09
N GLY A 17 11.01 -7.16 5.90
CA GLY A 17 11.23 -7.87 4.65
C GLY A 17 12.49 -8.72 4.65
N ILE A 18 13.64 -8.16 5.06
CA ILE A 18 14.92 -8.89 5.14
C ILE A 18 14.80 -10.10 6.08
N ILE A 19 14.28 -9.88 7.29
CA ILE A 19 14.10 -10.95 8.29
C ILE A 19 13.18 -12.05 7.73
N HIS A 20 12.07 -11.67 7.09
CA HIS A 20 11.13 -12.62 6.50
C HIS A 20 11.72 -13.38 5.30
N SER A 21 12.50 -12.74 4.43
CA SER A 21 13.14 -13.42 3.31
C SER A 21 14.17 -14.45 3.76
N VAL A 22 14.87 -14.20 4.87
CA VAL A 22 15.88 -15.13 5.41
C VAL A 22 15.23 -16.27 6.22
N LEU A 23 14.22 -15.97 7.04
CA LEU A 23 13.64 -16.94 7.99
C LEU A 23 12.31 -17.56 7.55
N GLY A 24 11.57 -16.91 6.64
CA GLY A 24 10.18 -17.24 6.30
C GLY A 24 9.99 -18.27 5.19
N GLY A 25 11.07 -18.76 4.57
CA GLY A 25 11.01 -19.86 3.59
C GLY A 25 10.36 -19.53 2.23
N GLN A 26 9.85 -18.31 2.03
CA GLN A 26 9.27 -17.84 0.77
C GLN A 26 9.84 -16.47 0.36
N PRO A 27 11.04 -16.41 -0.24
CA PRO A 27 11.73 -15.15 -0.56
C PRO A 27 11.05 -14.32 -1.64
N LEU A 28 10.13 -14.91 -2.43
CA LEU A 28 9.34 -14.18 -3.43
C LEU A 28 8.15 -13.41 -2.82
N LEU A 29 7.84 -13.64 -1.54
CA LEU A 29 6.76 -12.95 -0.85
C LEU A 29 7.22 -11.54 -0.45
N ILE A 30 6.58 -10.53 -1.04
CA ILE A 30 6.82 -9.13 -0.72
C ILE A 30 6.01 -8.79 0.54
N VAL A 31 6.69 -8.60 1.66
CA VAL A 31 6.08 -8.08 2.88
C VAL A 31 5.99 -6.57 2.77
N GLY A 32 4.78 -6.04 2.87
CA GLY A 32 4.52 -4.61 2.78
C GLY A 32 3.20 -4.23 3.42
N VAL A 33 3.03 -2.93 3.63
CA VAL A 33 1.74 -2.39 4.06
C VAL A 33 0.78 -2.43 2.87
N ALA A 34 -0.20 -3.33 2.94
CA ALA A 34 -1.27 -3.41 1.96
C ALA A 34 -2.41 -2.45 2.32
N GLU A 35 -3.17 -2.02 1.31
CA GLU A 35 -4.29 -1.10 1.50
C GLU A 35 -5.36 -1.60 2.50
N PRO A 36 -5.78 -2.89 2.51
CA PRO A 36 -6.72 -3.37 3.53
C PRO A 36 -6.18 -3.22 4.95
N THR A 37 -4.87 -3.33 5.14
CA THR A 37 -4.21 -3.12 6.43
C THR A 37 -4.34 -1.66 6.86
N ILE A 38 -4.17 -0.70 5.93
CA ILE A 38 -4.37 0.74 6.19
C ILE A 38 -5.82 1.01 6.60
N ILE A 39 -6.79 0.44 5.88
CA ILE A 39 -8.21 0.58 6.21
C ILE A 39 -8.48 0.05 7.62
N MET A 40 -7.96 -1.13 7.97
CA MET A 40 -8.05 -1.67 9.33
C MET A 40 -7.42 -0.75 10.37
N TYR A 41 -6.25 -0.16 10.10
CA TYR A 41 -5.63 0.81 11.00
C TYR A 41 -6.48 2.08 11.18
N THR A 42 -7.14 2.57 10.13
CA THR A 42 -8.07 3.69 10.21
C THR A 42 -9.29 3.35 11.07
N TYR A 43 -9.86 2.15 10.91
CA TYR A 43 -10.94 1.67 11.78
C TYR A 43 -10.48 1.57 13.23
N LEU A 44 -9.28 1.02 13.45
CA LEU A 44 -8.66 0.90 14.75
C LEU A 44 -8.50 2.28 15.40
N TYR A 45 -7.97 3.26 14.66
CA TYR A 45 -7.84 4.65 15.09
C TYR A 45 -9.18 5.29 15.46
N ASN A 46 -10.17 5.16 14.59
CA ASN A 46 -11.52 5.69 14.84
C ASN A 46 -12.17 5.02 16.06
N PHE A 47 -11.96 3.72 16.25
CA PHE A 47 -12.43 3.00 17.44
C PHE A 47 -11.79 3.55 18.71
N ALA A 48 -10.46 3.74 18.73
CA ALA A 48 -9.75 4.30 19.86
C ALA A 48 -10.18 5.75 20.17
N LYS A 49 -10.36 6.57 19.14
CA LYS A 49 -10.80 7.97 19.27
C LYS A 49 -12.20 8.10 19.83
N ASN A 50 -13.11 7.21 19.44
CA ASN A 50 -14.50 7.21 19.91
C ASN A 50 -14.66 6.63 21.33
N GLN A 51 -13.60 6.09 21.93
CA GLN A 51 -13.62 5.58 23.30
C GLN A 51 -13.22 6.67 24.30
N PRO A 52 -14.07 6.99 25.30
CA PRO A 52 -13.85 8.11 26.23
C PRO A 52 -12.60 7.97 27.10
N ASN A 53 -12.07 6.75 27.29
CA ASN A 53 -10.94 6.47 28.17
C ASN A 53 -9.59 6.33 27.45
N LEU A 54 -9.57 6.22 26.12
CA LEU A 54 -8.36 5.86 25.37
C LEU A 54 -7.72 7.08 24.69
N GLY A 55 -8.53 7.93 24.06
CA GLY A 55 -8.08 9.18 23.42
C GLY A 55 -7.00 9.00 22.34
N GLU A 56 -6.60 10.09 21.69
CA GLU A 56 -5.58 10.06 20.62
C GLU A 56 -4.16 9.77 21.18
N ARG A 57 -3.87 10.15 22.43
CA ARG A 57 -2.55 9.99 23.05
C ARG A 57 -2.15 8.53 23.36
N LEU A 58 -3.11 7.64 23.66
CA LEU A 58 -2.80 6.23 23.98
C LEU A 58 -2.99 5.29 22.77
N PHE A 59 -3.34 5.81 21.59
CA PHE A 59 -3.55 5.00 20.39
C PHE A 59 -2.33 4.14 20.06
N LEU A 60 -1.11 4.68 20.17
CA LEU A 60 0.12 3.93 19.88
C LEU A 60 0.32 2.72 20.80
N ALA A 61 0.12 2.91 22.11
CA ALA A 61 0.25 1.84 23.09
C ALA A 61 -0.83 0.75 22.89
N TRP A 62 -2.05 1.17 22.56
CA TRP A 62 -3.14 0.25 22.27
C TRP A 62 -2.93 -0.51 20.95
N ALA A 63 -2.44 0.15 19.89
CA ALA A 63 -2.05 -0.52 18.66
C ALA A 63 -0.95 -1.56 18.91
N GLY A 64 0.03 -1.25 19.75
CA GLY A 64 1.04 -2.21 20.21
C GLY A 64 0.43 -3.43 20.92
N TRP A 65 -0.56 -3.22 21.78
CA TRP A 65 -1.28 -4.31 22.46
C TRP A 65 -2.08 -5.19 21.48
N VAL A 66 -2.71 -4.58 20.48
CA VAL A 66 -3.40 -5.30 19.39
C VAL A 66 -2.41 -6.16 18.59
N CYS A 67 -1.21 -5.64 18.31
CA CYS A 67 -0.14 -6.41 17.66
C CYS A 67 0.32 -7.60 18.51
N ILE A 68 0.42 -7.47 19.83
CA ILE A 68 0.78 -8.58 20.74
C ILE A 68 -0.27 -9.70 20.65
N TRP A 69 -1.56 -9.36 20.75
CA TRP A 69 -2.63 -10.36 20.61
C TRP A 69 -2.67 -10.99 19.23
N THR A 70 -2.41 -10.20 18.19
CA THR A 70 -2.31 -10.71 16.81
C THR A 70 -1.17 -11.72 16.68
N ALA A 71 0.00 -11.43 17.25
CA ALA A 71 1.13 -12.36 17.28
C ALA A 71 0.80 -13.66 18.02
N VAL A 72 0.16 -13.57 19.20
CA VAL A 72 -0.27 -14.75 19.97
C VAL A 72 -1.24 -15.62 19.16
N MET A 73 -2.24 -15.02 18.50
CA MET A 73 -3.18 -15.75 17.64
C MET A 73 -2.48 -16.41 16.45
N LEU A 74 -1.52 -15.73 15.82
CA LEU A 74 -0.71 -16.31 14.75
C LEU A 74 0.11 -17.52 15.22
N PHE A 75 0.75 -17.44 16.40
CA PHE A 75 1.47 -18.57 16.98
C PHE A 75 0.55 -19.75 17.29
N LEU A 76 -0.63 -19.51 17.87
CA LEU A 76 -1.62 -20.55 18.13
C LEU A 76 -2.07 -21.22 16.81
N MET A 77 -2.43 -20.43 15.80
CA MET A 77 -2.82 -20.94 14.48
C MET A 77 -1.71 -21.75 13.81
N ALA A 78 -0.45 -21.35 13.97
CA ALA A 78 0.71 -22.11 13.48
C ALA A 78 0.83 -23.47 14.19
N MET A 79 0.69 -23.53 15.51
CA MET A 79 0.71 -24.79 16.26
C MET A 79 -0.43 -25.73 15.87
N PHE A 80 -1.62 -25.20 15.58
CA PHE A 80 -2.78 -25.99 15.13
C PHE A 80 -2.78 -26.32 13.63
N ASN A 81 -1.69 -26.02 12.90
CA ASN A 81 -1.58 -26.22 11.46
C ASN A 81 -2.77 -25.62 10.66
N ALA A 82 -3.19 -24.41 11.02
CA ALA A 82 -4.27 -23.70 10.33
C ALA A 82 -3.97 -23.47 8.84
N ALA A 83 -2.72 -23.58 8.41
CA ALA A 83 -2.32 -23.56 7.00
C ALA A 83 -3.04 -24.62 6.15
N ALA A 84 -3.48 -25.74 6.74
CA ALA A 84 -4.32 -26.71 6.05
C ALA A 84 -5.66 -26.13 5.55
N ALA A 85 -6.18 -25.08 6.21
CA ALA A 85 -7.38 -24.37 5.77
C ALA A 85 -7.15 -23.57 4.47
N LEU A 86 -5.91 -23.18 4.15
CA LEU A 86 -5.59 -22.50 2.89
C LEU A 86 -5.80 -23.42 1.68
N ASN A 87 -5.61 -24.73 1.82
CA ASN A 87 -5.93 -25.68 0.75
C ASN A 87 -7.45 -25.77 0.47
N ARG A 88 -8.29 -25.30 1.39
CA ARG A 88 -9.74 -25.20 1.20
C ARG A 88 -10.14 -23.89 0.51
N PHE A 89 -9.26 -22.89 0.45
CA PHE A 89 -9.54 -21.68 -0.32
C PHE A 89 -9.62 -22.01 -1.80
N THR A 90 -10.79 -21.75 -2.38
CA THR A 90 -11.04 -22.02 -3.79
C THR A 90 -10.37 -20.97 -4.67
N ARG A 91 -10.04 -21.34 -5.91
CA ARG A 91 -9.51 -20.41 -6.92
C ARG A 91 -10.40 -19.17 -7.08
N PHE A 92 -11.72 -19.38 -7.00
CA PHE A 92 -12.71 -18.32 -7.05
C PHE A 92 -12.55 -17.28 -5.93
N ALA A 93 -12.31 -17.72 -4.69
CA ALA A 93 -12.07 -16.80 -3.57
C ALA A 93 -10.79 -15.97 -3.77
N GLY A 94 -9.73 -16.60 -4.31
CA GLY A 94 -8.49 -15.90 -4.67
C GLY A 94 -8.68 -14.86 -5.78
N GLU A 95 -9.42 -15.20 -6.84
CA GLU A 95 -9.76 -14.28 -7.93
C GLU A 95 -10.60 -13.09 -7.44
N LEU A 96 -11.60 -13.33 -6.59
CA LEU A 96 -12.40 -12.26 -5.97
C LEU A 96 -11.57 -11.36 -5.06
N PHE A 97 -10.69 -11.93 -4.24
CA PHE A 97 -9.81 -11.14 -3.38
C PHE A 97 -8.87 -10.27 -4.22
N GLY A 98 -8.26 -10.81 -5.27
CA GLY A 98 -7.45 -10.04 -6.21
C GLY A 98 -8.22 -8.93 -6.91
N MET A 99 -9.47 -9.17 -7.30
CA MET A 99 -10.36 -8.15 -7.87
C MET A 99 -10.65 -7.03 -6.85
N LEU A 100 -10.95 -7.35 -5.60
CA LEU A 100 -11.19 -6.38 -4.54
C LEU A 100 -9.99 -5.45 -4.35
N ILE A 101 -8.78 -6.02 -4.23
CA ILE A 101 -7.55 -5.25 -4.11
C ILE A 101 -7.36 -4.34 -5.33
N THR A 102 -7.61 -4.85 -6.55
CA THR A 102 -7.48 -4.04 -7.77
C THR A 102 -8.42 -2.84 -7.79
N ILE A 103 -9.68 -3.02 -7.36
CA ILE A 103 -10.67 -1.93 -7.30
C ILE A 103 -10.27 -0.89 -6.24
N LEU A 104 -9.84 -1.34 -5.07
CA LEU A 104 -9.37 -0.49 -3.98
C LEU A 104 -8.18 0.39 -4.43
N PHE A 105 -7.15 -0.23 -5.04
CA PHE A 105 -6.01 0.52 -5.58
C PHE A 105 -6.40 1.52 -6.66
N MET A 106 -7.37 1.17 -7.53
CA MET A 106 -7.86 2.09 -8.56
C MET A 106 -8.59 3.30 -7.94
N GLN A 107 -9.36 3.10 -6.87
CA GLN A 107 -10.03 4.18 -6.16
C GLN A 107 -9.03 5.15 -5.52
N GLU A 108 -8.00 4.62 -4.85
CA GLU A 108 -6.95 5.45 -4.24
C GLU A 108 -6.14 6.21 -5.30
N ALA A 109 -5.86 5.60 -6.45
CA ALA A 109 -5.21 6.28 -7.57
C ALA A 109 -6.06 7.46 -8.10
N ILE A 110 -7.38 7.29 -8.22
CA ILE A 110 -8.30 8.37 -8.63
C ILE A 110 -8.35 9.47 -7.57
N LYS A 111 -8.46 9.11 -6.28
CA LYS A 111 -8.43 10.08 -5.17
C LYS A 111 -7.12 10.88 -5.15
N GLY A 112 -5.98 10.22 -5.34
CA GLY A 112 -4.68 10.87 -5.46
C GLY A 112 -4.64 11.88 -6.61
N MET A 113 -5.14 11.50 -7.79
CA MET A 113 -5.22 12.39 -8.94
C MET A 113 -6.12 13.61 -8.68
N LEU A 114 -7.24 13.43 -7.98
CA LEU A 114 -8.14 14.54 -7.61
C LEU A 114 -7.55 15.43 -6.51
N SER A 115 -6.77 14.86 -5.59
CA SER A 115 -6.12 15.63 -4.52
C SER A 115 -5.11 16.66 -5.04
N GLU A 116 -4.54 16.43 -6.23
CA GLU A 116 -3.60 17.38 -6.86
C GLU A 116 -4.28 18.68 -7.31
N PHE A 117 -5.61 18.66 -7.50
CA PHE A 117 -6.42 19.86 -7.78
C PHE A 117 -6.85 20.60 -6.51
N SER A 118 -6.46 20.12 -5.34
CA SER A 118 -6.84 20.69 -4.05
C SER A 118 -5.61 21.23 -3.32
N VAL A 119 -5.81 22.24 -2.48
CA VAL A 119 -4.74 22.75 -1.61
C VAL A 119 -4.46 21.69 -0.52
N PRO A 120 -3.20 21.31 -0.28
CA PRO A 120 -2.85 20.35 0.75
C PRO A 120 -3.33 20.81 2.13
N GLU A 121 -4.05 19.95 2.85
CA GLU A 121 -4.49 20.23 4.21
C GLU A 121 -3.29 20.42 5.14
N GLY A 122 -3.27 21.51 5.92
CA GLY A 122 -2.21 21.80 6.90
C GLY A 122 -1.05 22.66 6.41
N LYS A 123 -1.14 23.28 5.23
CA LYS A 123 -0.19 24.32 4.77
C LYS A 123 -0.82 25.70 4.74
N ASP A 124 -0.03 26.74 5.00
CA ASP A 124 -0.49 28.13 5.02
C ASP A 124 -1.15 28.49 3.68
N GLN A 125 -2.49 28.59 3.70
CA GLN A 125 -3.32 28.94 2.54
C GLN A 125 -3.03 30.34 1.98
N SER A 126 -2.29 31.18 2.72
CA SER A 126 -1.85 32.50 2.30
C SER A 126 -0.67 32.50 1.33
N LEU A 127 -0.01 31.36 1.12
CA LEU A 127 1.15 31.28 0.23
C LEU A 127 0.72 31.42 -1.24
N PRO A 128 1.47 32.17 -2.07
CA PRO A 128 1.13 32.41 -3.48
C PRO A 128 1.11 31.12 -4.32
N ILE A 129 1.75 30.06 -3.83
CA ILE A 129 1.81 28.72 -4.43
C ILE A 129 0.44 28.03 -4.41
N TYR A 130 -0.48 28.45 -3.52
CA TYR A 130 -1.83 27.88 -3.39
C TYR A 130 -2.93 28.72 -4.05
N GLN A 131 -2.55 29.71 -4.86
CA GLN A 131 -3.51 30.40 -5.70
C GLN A 131 -4.14 29.43 -6.71
N PHE A 132 -5.40 29.68 -7.06
CA PHE A 132 -6.20 28.83 -7.96
C PHE A 132 -5.47 28.45 -9.26
N GLN A 133 -4.70 29.38 -9.82
CA GLN A 133 -3.92 29.16 -11.05
C GLN A 133 -2.85 28.08 -10.87
N TRP A 134 -2.08 28.12 -9.78
CA TRP A 134 -1.00 27.17 -9.52
C TRP A 134 -1.52 25.78 -9.17
N VAL A 135 -2.60 25.70 -8.38
CA VAL A 135 -3.26 24.42 -8.05
C VAL A 135 -3.85 23.78 -9.31
N TYR A 136 -4.48 24.57 -10.18
CA TYR A 136 -5.01 24.07 -11.44
C TYR A 136 -3.91 23.57 -12.39
N ILE A 137 -2.79 24.30 -12.49
CA ILE A 137 -1.62 23.87 -13.28
C ILE A 137 -1.03 22.58 -12.72
N ASN A 138 -0.87 22.47 -11.40
CA ASN A 138 -0.37 21.25 -10.76
C ASN A 138 -1.29 20.05 -11.03
N GLY A 139 -2.60 20.21 -10.85
CA GLY A 139 -3.55 19.14 -11.14
C GLY A 139 -3.51 18.70 -12.61
N LEU A 140 -3.43 19.64 -13.55
CA LEU A 140 -3.33 19.35 -14.98
C LEU A 140 -2.01 18.63 -15.33
N LEU A 141 -0.88 19.06 -14.76
CA LEU A 141 0.40 18.36 -14.87
C LEU A 141 0.32 16.95 -14.26
N GLY A 142 -0.33 16.80 -13.12
CA GLY A 142 -0.56 15.51 -12.45
C GLY A 142 -1.30 14.52 -13.35
N ILE A 143 -2.38 14.97 -14.03
CA ILE A 143 -3.10 14.14 -15.01
C ILE A 143 -2.19 13.74 -16.18
N ILE A 144 -1.45 14.70 -16.76
CA ILE A 144 -0.57 14.44 -17.90
C ILE A 144 0.50 13.41 -17.53
N PHE A 145 1.15 13.57 -16.39
CA PHE A 145 2.19 12.64 -15.94
C PHE A 145 1.62 11.26 -15.58
N SER A 146 0.47 11.19 -14.91
CA SER A 146 -0.18 9.92 -14.56
C SER A 146 -0.57 9.13 -15.81
N MET A 147 -1.23 9.78 -16.78
CA MET A 147 -1.63 9.14 -18.04
C MET A 147 -0.41 8.79 -18.91
N GLY A 148 0.62 9.64 -18.94
CA GLY A 148 1.88 9.37 -19.64
C GLY A 148 2.62 8.17 -19.06
N LEU A 149 2.69 8.07 -17.72
CA LEU A 149 3.27 6.93 -17.02
C LEU A 149 2.48 5.65 -17.29
N LEU A 150 1.15 5.70 -17.21
CA LEU A 150 0.28 4.56 -17.51
C LEU A 150 0.48 4.06 -18.93
N TYR A 151 0.46 4.96 -19.92
CA TYR A 151 0.71 4.60 -21.33
C TYR A 151 2.09 3.95 -21.50
N THR A 152 3.12 4.54 -20.90
CA THR A 152 4.50 4.03 -20.98
C THR A 152 4.64 2.68 -20.30
N ALA A 153 3.98 2.47 -19.16
CA ALA A 153 3.96 1.19 -18.44
C ALA A 153 3.25 0.10 -19.26
N LEU A 154 2.11 0.41 -19.89
CA LEU A 154 1.40 -0.52 -20.77
C LEU A 154 2.26 -0.87 -22.00
N LYS A 155 2.93 0.12 -22.59
CA LYS A 155 3.85 -0.10 -23.71
C LYS A 155 5.07 -0.93 -23.28
N SER A 156 5.60 -0.72 -22.08
CA SER A 156 6.69 -1.52 -21.50
C SER A 156 6.27 -2.98 -21.32
N ARG A 157 5.06 -3.23 -20.81
CA ARG A 157 4.49 -4.58 -20.71
C ARG A 157 4.36 -5.24 -22.08
N SER A 158 3.83 -4.50 -23.07
CA SER A 158 3.68 -5.00 -24.45
C SER A 158 5.04 -5.24 -25.13
N ALA A 159 6.05 -4.40 -24.85
CA ALA A 159 7.39 -4.53 -25.40
C ALA A 159 8.08 -5.83 -24.95
N ARG A 160 7.81 -6.31 -23.72
CA ARG A 160 8.33 -7.59 -23.22
C ARG A 160 7.80 -8.81 -23.98
N SER A 161 6.62 -8.70 -24.60
CA SER A 161 6.01 -9.75 -25.42
C SER A 161 6.09 -9.45 -26.92
N SER A 162 6.77 -8.36 -27.33
CA SER A 162 6.82 -7.93 -28.72
C SER A 162 7.94 -8.66 -29.46
N LEU A 163 7.61 -9.18 -30.64
CA LEU A 163 8.54 -9.84 -31.55
C LEU A 163 9.68 -8.91 -32.02
N TYR A 164 9.47 -7.59 -31.97
CA TYR A 164 10.42 -6.57 -32.41
C TYR A 164 11.37 -6.10 -31.31
N GLY A 165 11.25 -6.63 -30.09
CA GLY A 165 12.28 -6.43 -29.08
C GLY A 165 13.56 -7.11 -29.55
N ALA A 166 14.69 -6.40 -29.49
CA ALA A 166 16.01 -7.02 -29.60
C ALA A 166 16.24 -7.94 -28.39
N GLY A 167 15.48 -9.04 -28.32
CA GLY A 167 15.80 -10.18 -27.48
C GLY A 167 17.18 -10.66 -27.90
N LEU A 168 18.00 -10.96 -26.91
CA LEU A 168 19.41 -11.30 -27.00
C LEU A 168 19.63 -12.62 -27.81
N SER A 169 19.27 -12.64 -29.08
CA SER A 169 19.44 -13.77 -30.01
C SER A 169 20.87 -13.85 -30.58
N TYR A 170 21.81 -13.05 -30.07
CA TYR A 170 23.20 -12.97 -30.54
C TYR A 170 24.23 -13.59 -29.55
N PHE A 171 23.83 -14.49 -28.65
CA PHE A 171 24.77 -15.18 -27.74
C PHE A 171 24.87 -16.70 -27.97
N SER A 172 24.67 -17.16 -29.20
CA SER A 172 25.02 -18.54 -29.57
C SER A 172 25.42 -18.59 -31.04
N MET A 173 26.63 -18.10 -31.33
CA MET A 173 27.37 -18.46 -32.53
C MET A 173 28.81 -18.76 -32.14
#